data_AF-A0A842NEF5-F1
#
_entry.id   AF-A0A842NEF5-F1
#
_cell.length_a   1.000
_cell.length_b   1.000
_cell.length_c   1.000
_cell.angle_alpha   90.00
_cell.angle_beta   90.00
_cell.angle_gamma   90.00
#
_symmetry.space_group_name_H-M   'P 1'
#
loop_
_entity.id
_entity.type
_entity.pdbx_description
1 polymer ?
#
loop_
_entity_poly.entity_id
_entity_poly.type
_entity_poly.pdbx_seq_one_letter_code
_entity_poly.pdbx_strand_id
1 'polypeptide(L)'
;MIGKNIIEVKCPENPANQERIFMDREVPKKHIAQVQGNIWLSQADYCDFISFDPRMPEKKKIVILKVERDDDYIEILAEKVERFEQLIKQIVE
;
A
#
# COMPACT_ATOMS: atom_id res chain seq x y z
N MET A 1 -2.98 20.58 -0.67
CA MET A 1 -2.21 19.68 -1.55
C MET A 1 -3.01 19.51 -2.84
N ILE A 2 -2.37 19.61 -3.99
CA ILE A 2 -3.01 19.46 -5.31
C ILE A 2 -3.01 17.96 -5.64
N GLY A 3 -4.20 17.38 -5.71
CA GLY A 3 -4.45 15.94 -5.91
C GLY A 3 -5.03 15.29 -4.65
N LYS A 4 -6.27 14.77 -4.73
CA LYS A 4 -6.89 14.00 -3.65
C LYS A 4 -6.41 12.55 -3.61
N ASN A 5 -5.25 12.26 -4.20
CA ASN A 5 -4.74 10.91 -4.37
C ASN A 5 -3.22 10.87 -4.28
N ILE A 6 -2.71 9.69 -3.97
CA ILE A 6 -1.28 9.37 -3.92
C ILE A 6 -0.99 8.17 -4.83
N ILE A 7 0.29 7.87 -5.06
CA ILE A 7 0.74 6.68 -5.79
C ILE A 7 1.74 5.89 -4.96
N GLU A 8 1.72 4.57 -5.08
CA GLU A 8 2.68 3.66 -4.46
C GLU A 8 3.25 2.75 -5.55
N VAL A 9 4.53 2.92 -5.89
CA VAL A 9 5.16 2.20 -7.01
C VAL A 9 6.08 1.11 -6.52
N LYS A 10 5.90 -0.10 -7.03
CA LYS A 10 6.74 -1.27 -6.76
C LYS A 10 7.34 -1.81 -8.06
N CYS A 11 8.61 -2.19 -8.01
CA CYS A 11 9.27 -3.00 -9.02
C CYS A 11 9.68 -4.33 -8.39
N PRO A 12 8.83 -5.39 -8.44
CA PRO A 12 9.10 -6.63 -7.74
C PRO A 12 10.31 -7.35 -8.34
N GLU A 13 11.23 -7.80 -7.47
CA GLU A 13 12.42 -8.55 -7.91
C GLU A 13 12.05 -9.87 -8.60
N ASN A 14 11.07 -10.60 -8.06
CA ASN A 14 10.59 -11.85 -8.63
C ASN A 14 9.43 -11.59 -9.64
N PRO A 15 9.59 -11.92 -10.94
CA PRO A 15 8.55 -11.76 -11.95
C PRO A 15 7.23 -12.49 -11.63
N ALA A 16 7.28 -13.59 -10.87
CA ALA A 16 6.08 -14.31 -10.45
C ALA A 16 5.15 -13.45 -9.58
N ASN A 17 5.70 -12.48 -8.84
CA ASN A 17 4.87 -11.52 -8.09
C ASN A 17 4.13 -10.57 -9.05
N GLN A 18 4.77 -10.11 -10.11
CA GLN A 18 4.13 -9.28 -11.14
C GLN A 18 3.02 -10.07 -11.83
N GLU A 19 3.29 -11.34 -12.18
CA GLU A 19 2.28 -12.22 -12.79
C GLU A 19 1.08 -12.44 -11.86
N ARG A 20 1.33 -12.73 -10.58
CA ARG A 20 0.25 -12.90 -9.60
C ARG A 20 -0.60 -11.63 -9.47
N ILE A 21 0.03 -10.46 -9.33
CA ILE A 21 -0.70 -9.17 -9.22
C ILE A 21 -1.51 -8.91 -10.51
N PHE A 22 -0.97 -9.25 -11.67
CA PHE A 22 -1.69 -9.13 -12.94
C PHE A 22 -2.92 -10.04 -13.01
N MET A 23 -2.80 -11.30 -12.54
CA MET A 23 -3.87 -12.29 -12.57
C MET A 23 -4.96 -12.03 -11.53
N ASP A 24 -4.55 -11.80 -10.29
CA ASP A 24 -5.46 -11.67 -9.15
C ASP A 24 -6.12 -10.28 -9.12
N ARG A 25 -5.48 -9.28 -9.73
CA ARG A 25 -5.93 -7.87 -9.71
C ARG A 25 -6.09 -7.32 -8.29
N GLU A 26 -5.30 -7.84 -7.36
CA GLU A 26 -5.33 -7.49 -5.95
C GLU A 26 -3.97 -6.96 -5.47
N VAL A 27 -4.02 -5.99 -4.54
CA VAL A 27 -2.83 -5.52 -3.85
C VAL A 27 -2.38 -6.60 -2.85
N PRO A 28 -1.11 -7.04 -2.88
CA PRO A 28 -0.63 -8.03 -1.92
C PRO A 28 -0.87 -7.57 -0.48
N LYS A 29 -1.46 -8.43 0.36
CA LYS A 29 -1.86 -8.11 1.75
C LYS A 29 -0.79 -7.40 2.58
N LYS A 30 0.49 -7.74 2.36
CA LYS A 30 1.64 -7.11 3.02
C LYS A 30 1.79 -5.60 2.78
N HIS A 31 1.16 -5.06 1.73
CA HIS A 31 1.21 -3.65 1.38
C HIS A 31 -0.02 -2.87 1.87
N ILE A 32 -1.08 -3.53 2.35
CA ILE A 32 -2.32 -2.85 2.74
C ILE A 32 -2.07 -1.86 3.88
N ALA A 33 -1.35 -2.26 4.93
CA ALA A 33 -1.00 -1.36 6.03
C ALA A 33 -0.16 -0.15 5.57
N GLN A 34 0.78 -0.37 4.64
CA GLN A 34 1.58 0.71 4.06
C GLN A 34 0.69 1.68 3.28
N VAL A 35 -0.17 1.16 2.41
CA VAL A 35 -1.03 1.97 1.53
C VAL A 35 -2.07 2.75 2.34
N GLN A 36 -2.82 2.09 3.22
CA GLN A 36 -3.80 2.76 4.07
C GLN A 36 -3.14 3.74 5.05
N GLY A 37 -1.95 3.43 5.58
CA GLY A 37 -1.16 4.36 6.38
C GLY A 37 -0.75 5.62 5.59
N ASN A 38 -0.30 5.46 4.35
CA ASN A 38 0.00 6.61 3.49
C ASN A 38 -1.24 7.45 3.19
N ILE A 39 -2.38 6.82 2.88
CA ILE A 39 -3.67 7.49 2.67
C ILE A 39 -4.08 8.27 3.93
N TRP A 40 -3.94 7.67 5.11
CA TRP A 40 -4.24 8.29 6.39
C TRP A 40 -3.39 9.55 6.63
N LEU A 41 -2.07 9.43 6.58
CA LEU A 41 -1.14 10.52 6.91
C LEU A 41 -1.19 11.67 5.89
N SER A 42 -1.44 11.36 4.62
CA SER A 42 -1.54 12.36 3.55
C SER A 42 -2.95 12.96 3.39
N GLN A 43 -3.95 12.43 4.10
CA GLN A 43 -5.36 12.80 3.94
C GLN A 43 -5.85 12.65 2.49
N ALA A 44 -5.36 11.64 1.78
CA ALA A 44 -5.82 11.31 0.44
C ALA A 44 -7.15 10.54 0.47
N ASP A 45 -7.89 10.57 -0.63
CA ASP A 45 -9.10 9.78 -0.85
C ASP A 45 -8.75 8.35 -1.32
N TYR A 46 -7.65 8.19 -2.08
CA TYR A 46 -7.21 6.90 -2.59
C TYR A 46 -5.71 6.88 -2.94
N CYS A 47 -5.19 5.67 -3.15
CA CYS A 47 -3.84 5.42 -3.65
C CYS A 47 -3.89 4.56 -4.91
N ASP A 48 -3.19 4.96 -5.97
CA ASP A 48 -2.91 4.05 -7.10
C ASP A 48 -1.67 3.20 -6.76
N PHE A 49 -1.89 1.93 -6.48
CA PHE A 49 -0.82 0.94 -6.33
C PHE A 49 -0.36 0.47 -7.71
N ILE A 50 0.91 0.71 -8.03
CA ILE A 50 1.51 0.43 -9.33
C ILE A 50 2.57 -0.66 -9.16
N SER A 51 2.42 -1.78 -9.87
CA SER A 51 3.46 -2.80 -9.99
C SER A 51 4.03 -2.77 -11.41
N PHE A 52 5.34 -2.54 -11.53
CA PHE A 52 6.05 -2.49 -12.81
C PHE A 52 7.15 -3.55 -12.89
N ASP A 53 7.18 -4.34 -13.96
CA ASP A 53 8.32 -5.22 -14.25
C ASP A 53 8.71 -5.11 -15.73
N PRO A 54 9.91 -4.56 -16.05
CA PRO A 54 10.34 -4.39 -17.43
C PRO A 54 10.59 -5.70 -18.17
N ARG A 55 10.75 -6.82 -17.46
CA ARG A 55 11.01 -8.15 -18.03
C ARG A 55 9.74 -8.82 -18.57
N MET A 56 8.57 -8.33 -18.20
CA MET A 56 7.29 -8.91 -18.60
C MET A 56 6.88 -8.50 -20.03
N PRO A 57 6.00 -9.27 -20.70
CA PRO A 57 5.39 -8.85 -21.96
C PRO A 57 4.63 -7.53 -21.80
N GLU A 58 4.53 -6.74 -22.86
CA GLU A 58 4.01 -5.35 -22.84
C GLU A 58 2.73 -5.17 -22.02
N LYS A 59 1.75 -6.07 -22.19
CA LYS A 59 0.45 -6.01 -21.49
C LYS A 59 0.52 -6.28 -19.98
N LYS A 60 1.59 -6.93 -19.50
CA LYS A 60 1.82 -7.31 -18.10
C LYS A 60 2.88 -6.43 -17.43
N LYS A 61 3.56 -5.55 -18.17
CA LYS A 61 4.64 -4.70 -17.64
C LYS A 61 4.17 -3.79 -16.54
N ILE A 62 2.99 -3.19 -16.68
CA ILE A 62 2.42 -2.27 -15.70
C ILE A 62 1.06 -2.80 -15.25
N VAL A 63 0.88 -2.91 -13.94
CA VAL A 63 -0.42 -3.15 -13.32
C VAL A 63 -0.70 -1.99 -12.38
N ILE A 64 -1.85 -1.34 -12.57
CA ILE A 64 -2.34 -0.26 -11.71
C ILE A 64 -3.62 -0.74 -11.04
N LEU A 65 -3.64 -0.66 -9.71
CA LEU A 65 -4.77 -1.03 -8.85
C LEU A 65 -5.10 0.16 -7.96
N LYS A 66 -6.33 0.66 -8.05
CA LYS A 66 -6.79 1.70 -7.14
C LYS A 66 -7.13 1.07 -5.78
N VAL A 67 -6.62 1.67 -4.71
CA VAL A 67 -6.97 1.36 -3.33
C VAL A 67 -7.68 2.57 -2.76
N GLU A 68 -8.99 2.44 -2.53
CA GLU A 68 -9.77 3.47 -1.85
C GLU A 68 -9.39 3.54 -0.38
N ARG A 69 -9.58 4.72 0.21
CA ARG A 69 -9.51 4.90 1.65
C ARG A 69 -10.46 3.95 2.37
N ASP A 70 -9.95 3.26 3.37
CA ASP A 70 -10.70 2.37 4.24
C ASP A 70 -10.57 2.88 5.68
N ASP A 71 -11.56 3.66 6.12
CA ASP A 71 -11.54 4.28 7.45
C ASP A 71 -11.56 3.26 8.59
N ASP A 72 -12.29 2.15 8.44
CA ASP A 72 -12.35 1.07 9.43
C ASP A 72 -10.96 0.41 9.58
N TYR A 73 -10.27 0.16 8.48
CA TYR A 73 -8.90 -0.37 8.53
C TYR A 73 -7.92 0.64 9.13
N ILE A 74 -8.07 1.93 8.78
CA ILE A 74 -7.21 3.01 9.31
C ILE A 74 -7.38 3.15 10.81
N GLU A 75 -8.60 3.05 11.35
CA GLU A 75 -8.87 3.10 12.78
C GLU A 75 -8.13 1.95 13.50
N ILE A 76 -8.27 0.72 13.01
CA ILE A 76 -7.57 -0.45 13.57
C ILE A 76 -6.04 -0.28 13.48
N LEU A 77 -5.54 0.32 12.38
CA LEU A 77 -4.12 0.60 12.21
C LEU A 77 -3.64 1.64 13.22
N ALA A 78 -4.39 2.72 13.42
CA ALA A 78 -4.06 3.80 14.34
C ALA A 78 -3.99 3.30 15.80
N GLU A 79 -4.97 2.51 16.24
CA GLU A 79 -4.98 1.89 17.58
C GLU A 79 -3.72 1.04 17.81
N LYS A 80 -3.32 0.25 16.81
CA LYS A 80 -2.12 -0.60 16.91
C LYS A 80 -0.83 0.21 16.96
N VAL A 81 -0.75 1.31 16.21
CA VAL A 81 0.39 2.23 16.24
C VAL A 81 0.49 2.92 17.60
N GLU A 82 -0.62 3.39 18.15
CA GLU A 82 -0.65 4.01 19.48
C GLU A 82 -0.25 3.02 20.58
N ARG A 83 -0.79 1.80 20.54
CA ARG A 83 -0.39 0.75 21.49
C ARG A 83 1.09 0.42 21.40
N PHE A 84 1.65 0.35 20.18
CA PHE A 84 3.07 0.13 19.99
C PHE A 84 3.91 1.28 20.58
N GLU A 85 3.48 2.53 20.39
CA GLU A 85 4.14 3.72 20.94
C GLU A 85 4.20 3.69 22.48
N GLN A 86 3.10 3.30 23.13
CA GLN A 86 3.04 3.11 24.58
C GLN A 86 4.00 2.02 25.08
N LEU A 87 4.09 0.89 24.36
CA LEU A 87 5.03 -0.18 24.70
C LEU A 87 6.49 0.28 24.57
N ILE A 88 6.80 1.06 23.55
CA ILE A 88 8.16 1.59 23.34
C ILE A 88 8.54 2.54 24.48
N LYS A 89 7.65 3.44 24.91
CA LYS A 89 7.91 4.34 26.05
C LYS A 89 8.29 3.58 27.31
N GLN A 90 7.60 2.48 27.62
CA GLN A 90 7.89 1.64 28.79
C GLN A 90 9.24 0.91 28.72
N ILE A 91 9.81 0.75 27.52
CA ILE A 91 11.11 0.07 27.33
C ILE A 91 12.26 1.08 27.36
N VAL A 92 12.01 2.30 26.91
CA VAL A 92 13.03 3.35 26.76
C VAL A 92 13.16 4.22 28.02
N GLU A 93 12.11 4.30 28.84
CA GLU A 93 12.11 4.92 30.18
C GLU A 93 12.47 3.91 31.28
#